data_AF-A0A971NRH0-F1
#
_entry.id   AF-A0A971NRH0-F1
#
_cell.length_a   1.000
_cell.length_b   1.000
_cell.length_c   1.000
_cell.angle_alpha   90.00
_cell.angle_beta   90.00
_cell.angle_gamma   90.00
#
_symmetry.space_group_name_H-M   'P 1'
#
loop_
_entity.id
_entity.type
_entity.pdbx_description
1 polymer ?
#
loop_
_entity_poly.entity_id
_entity_poly.type
_entity_poly.pdbx_seq_one_letter_code
_entity_poly.pdbx_strand_id
1 'polypeptide(L)'
;LEPNNSRYYNHLGIALVGVKNDHEAVKAFQNAITLAPRNVVYHYNISRLHQTTYNLYEAEQSIQKASAIDPAQVRYYLDQEEKFKDYGFIKEHVPIWRQLARQMKPSDDLSEAANALWYSVLGIFSRGQAIYVSLGAFVILFLLGHIPEEKFTKRCNRCGNLYYAGKMSQSGYPMCLQCHWLETKAKKQMSSVLTSKAEEIRQYRIENASFTQKLELILPGMGSFAANKIFKGVMRLTAFSVGLILIATGGRFIFSFIPVGFDISGFMRAVGVITLGLLYVRSYKSPPLKYGV
;
A
#
# COMPACT_ATOMS: atom_id res chain seq x y z
N LEU A 1 3.33 25.66 4.38
CA LEU A 1 2.17 26.35 3.78
C LEU A 1 2.34 26.25 2.27
N GLU A 2 1.28 26.01 1.50
CA GLU A 2 1.35 25.97 0.03
C GLU A 2 1.11 27.40 -0.50
N PRO A 3 2.16 28.20 -0.78
CA PRO A 3 2.01 29.63 -1.11
C PRO A 3 1.31 29.88 -2.45
N ASN A 4 1.13 28.86 -3.28
CA ASN A 4 0.48 28.96 -4.59
C ASN A 4 -0.95 28.40 -4.58
N ASN A 5 -1.55 28.19 -3.40
CA ASN A 5 -2.90 27.63 -3.29
C ASN A 5 -3.92 28.77 -3.13
N SER A 6 -4.58 29.17 -4.22
CA SER A 6 -5.59 30.24 -4.22
C SER A 6 -6.75 29.97 -3.25
N ARG A 7 -7.19 28.72 -3.14
CA ARG A 7 -8.26 28.29 -2.22
C ARG A 7 -7.89 28.52 -0.76
N TYR A 8 -6.62 28.30 -0.41
CA TYR A 8 -6.13 28.58 0.95
C TYR A 8 -6.32 30.06 1.29
N TYR A 9 -5.93 30.97 0.40
CA TYR A 9 -6.08 32.40 0.61
C TYR A 9 -7.55 32.84 0.68
N ASN A 10 -8.44 32.24 -0.11
CA ASN A 10 -9.87 32.48 0.01
C ASN A 10 -10.39 32.05 1.39
N HIS A 11 -10.05 30.84 1.85
CA HIS A 11 -10.47 30.36 3.18
C HIS A 11 -9.86 31.17 4.33
N LEU A 12 -8.62 31.63 4.16
CA LEU A 12 -7.96 32.55 5.09
C LEU A 12 -8.71 33.88 5.18
N GLY A 13 -9.11 34.45 4.04
CA GLY A 13 -9.93 35.67 4.00
C GLY A 13 -11.24 35.50 4.78
N ILE A 14 -11.95 34.38 4.55
CA ILE A 14 -13.19 34.07 5.27
C ILE A 14 -12.97 33.96 6.79
N ALA A 15 -11.90 33.29 7.21
CA ALA A 15 -11.56 33.16 8.62
C ALA A 15 -11.20 34.51 9.26
N LEU A 16 -10.46 35.36 8.52
CA LEU A 16 -10.08 36.71 8.96
C LEU A 16 -11.29 37.63 9.14
N VAL A 17 -12.29 37.54 8.28
CA VAL A 17 -13.56 38.25 8.48
C VAL A 17 -14.28 37.76 9.73
N GLY A 18 -14.26 36.44 9.99
CA GLY A 18 -14.83 35.86 11.21
C GLY A 18 -14.22 36.40 12.51
N VAL A 19 -12.95 36.81 12.48
CA VAL A 19 -12.25 37.48 13.60
C VAL A 19 -12.24 39.01 13.49
N LYS A 20 -13.03 39.59 12.57
CA LYS A 20 -13.15 41.03 12.31
C LYS A 20 -11.85 41.73 11.90
N ASN A 21 -10.94 41.01 11.24
CA ASN A 21 -9.70 41.56 10.70
C ASN A 21 -9.84 41.79 9.18
N ASP A 22 -10.66 42.79 8.83
CA ASP A 22 -11.10 43.03 7.45
C ASP A 22 -9.94 43.45 6.53
N HIS A 23 -8.96 44.18 7.06
CA HIS A 23 -7.81 44.63 6.28
C HIS A 23 -6.93 43.47 5.82
N GLU A 24 -6.66 42.49 6.67
CA GLU A 24 -5.94 41.29 6.25
C GLU A 24 -6.81 40.37 5.40
N ALA A 25 -8.12 40.34 5.62
CA ALA A 25 -9.05 39.59 4.78
C ALA A 25 -9.04 40.07 3.32
N VAL A 26 -9.01 41.40 3.09
CA VAL A 26 -8.87 41.98 1.75
C VAL A 26 -7.59 41.48 1.07
N LYS A 27 -6.44 41.52 1.78
CA LYS A 27 -5.16 41.03 1.24
C LYS A 27 -5.22 39.54 0.90
N ALA A 28 -5.86 38.73 1.76
CA ALA A 28 -6.03 37.32 1.52
C ALA A 28 -6.90 37.05 0.29
N PHE A 29 -8.04 37.71 0.13
CA PHE A 29 -8.86 37.57 -1.08
C PHE A 29 -8.14 38.07 -2.34
N GLN A 30 -7.38 39.16 -2.25
CA GLN A 30 -6.55 39.64 -3.37
C GLN A 30 -5.48 38.62 -3.78
N ASN A 31 -4.82 37.97 -2.83
CA ASN A 31 -3.87 36.89 -3.13
C ASN A 31 -4.57 35.70 -3.83
N ALA A 32 -5.78 35.34 -3.41
CA ALA A 32 -6.57 34.30 -4.08
C ALA A 32 -6.89 34.68 -5.54
N ILE A 33 -7.27 35.95 -5.77
CA ILE A 33 -7.54 36.51 -7.10
C ILE A 33 -6.27 36.55 -7.96
N THR A 34 -5.13 36.97 -7.43
CA THR A 34 -3.86 37.01 -8.15
C THR A 34 -3.44 35.61 -8.64
N LEU A 35 -3.63 34.59 -7.79
CA LEU A 35 -3.31 33.20 -8.13
C LEU A 35 -4.31 32.57 -9.11
N ALA A 36 -5.57 33.01 -9.09
CA ALA A 36 -6.63 32.47 -9.96
C ALA A 36 -7.63 33.59 -10.33
N PRO A 37 -7.28 34.44 -11.31
CA PRO A 37 -8.02 35.68 -11.60
C PRO A 37 -9.39 35.45 -12.23
N ARG A 38 -9.65 34.25 -12.77
CA ARG A 38 -10.92 33.86 -13.40
C ARG A 38 -11.83 33.05 -12.47
N ASN A 39 -11.59 33.06 -11.16
CA ASN A 39 -12.47 32.37 -10.22
C ASN A 39 -13.55 33.32 -9.68
N VAL A 40 -14.80 33.05 -10.08
CA VAL A 40 -16.00 33.81 -9.71
C VAL A 40 -16.17 33.92 -8.19
N VAL A 41 -15.87 32.84 -7.45
CA VAL A 41 -16.01 32.78 -5.99
C VAL A 41 -15.17 33.84 -5.30
N TYR A 42 -13.97 34.14 -5.80
CA TYR A 42 -13.06 35.07 -5.13
C TYR A 42 -13.48 36.52 -5.32
N HIS A 43 -13.91 36.88 -6.54
CA HIS A 43 -14.47 38.20 -6.83
C HIS A 43 -15.81 38.43 -6.13
N TYR A 44 -16.63 37.37 -6.02
CA TYR A 44 -17.85 37.43 -5.23
C TYR A 44 -17.54 37.63 -3.74
N ASN A 45 -16.67 36.82 -3.13
CA ASN A 45 -16.34 36.92 -1.71
C ASN A 45 -15.69 38.25 -1.32
N ILE A 46 -14.80 38.81 -2.16
CA ILE A 46 -14.23 40.14 -1.87
C ILE A 46 -15.27 41.24 -2.02
N SER A 47 -16.21 41.13 -2.98
CA SER A 47 -17.33 42.08 -3.12
C SER A 47 -18.20 42.10 -1.86
N ARG A 48 -18.47 40.92 -1.28
CA ARG A 48 -19.21 40.78 -0.02
C ARG A 48 -18.48 41.44 1.15
N LEU A 49 -17.17 41.26 1.26
CA LEU A 49 -16.37 41.95 2.27
C LEU A 49 -16.45 43.47 2.13
N HIS A 50 -16.37 43.98 0.90
CA HIS A 50 -16.50 45.41 0.63
C HIS A 50 -17.90 45.93 0.97
N GLN A 51 -18.97 45.17 0.68
CA GLN A 51 -20.33 45.52 1.10
C GLN A 51 -20.48 45.59 2.62
N THR A 52 -19.95 44.61 3.36
CA THR A 52 -20.03 44.59 4.84
C THR A 52 -19.21 45.69 5.50
N THR A 53 -18.17 46.19 4.82
CA THR A 53 -17.33 47.31 5.28
C THR A 53 -17.77 48.67 4.74
N TYR A 54 -18.92 48.74 4.07
CA TYR A 54 -19.48 49.95 3.44
C TYR A 54 -18.61 50.59 2.33
N ASN A 55 -17.67 49.83 1.77
CA ASN A 55 -16.86 50.21 0.61
C ASN A 55 -17.61 49.88 -0.69
N LEU A 56 -18.69 50.61 -0.94
CA LEU A 56 -19.67 50.26 -1.97
C LEU A 56 -19.11 50.34 -3.40
N TYR A 57 -18.15 51.23 -3.66
CA TYR A 57 -17.53 51.39 -4.97
C TYR A 57 -16.68 50.16 -5.34
N GLU A 58 -15.83 49.71 -4.42
CA GLU A 58 -15.00 48.52 -4.59
C GLU A 58 -15.84 47.23 -4.66
N ALA A 59 -16.94 47.20 -3.91
CA ALA A 59 -17.92 46.11 -3.99
C ALA A 59 -18.52 46.00 -5.40
N GLU A 60 -18.96 47.13 -5.97
CA GLU A 60 -19.53 47.17 -7.30
C GLU A 60 -18.53 46.71 -8.37
N GLN A 61 -17.29 47.22 -8.32
CA GLN A 61 -16.26 46.76 -9.26
C GLN A 61 -15.98 45.26 -9.14
N SER A 62 -15.97 44.72 -7.92
CA SER A 62 -15.68 43.31 -7.67
C SER A 62 -16.81 42.40 -8.14
N ILE A 63 -18.08 42.77 -7.91
CA ILE A 63 -19.22 41.99 -8.40
C ILE A 63 -19.37 42.08 -9.93
N GLN A 64 -19.01 43.22 -10.54
CA GLN A 64 -18.95 43.35 -11.99
C GLN A 64 -17.87 42.44 -12.59
N LYS A 65 -16.68 42.36 -11.97
CA LYS A 65 -15.64 41.40 -12.38
C LYS A 65 -16.11 39.95 -12.26
N ALA A 66 -16.80 39.59 -11.18
CA ALA A 66 -17.37 38.26 -11.01
C ALA A 66 -18.40 37.95 -12.12
N SER A 67 -19.29 38.91 -12.40
CA SER A 67 -20.35 38.79 -13.40
C SER A 67 -19.79 38.74 -14.82
N ALA A 68 -18.68 39.42 -15.11
CA ALA A 68 -17.99 39.33 -16.39
C ALA A 68 -17.37 37.95 -16.66
N ILE A 69 -17.07 37.18 -15.60
CA ILE A 69 -16.54 35.82 -15.72
C ILE A 69 -17.69 34.82 -15.92
N ASP A 70 -18.67 34.82 -15.03
CA ASP A 70 -19.86 33.96 -15.13
C ASP A 70 -21.08 34.64 -14.47
N PRO A 71 -21.97 35.26 -15.27
CA PRO A 71 -23.18 35.90 -14.75
C PRO A 71 -24.15 34.91 -14.09
N ALA A 72 -24.25 33.68 -14.59
CA ALA A 72 -25.21 32.69 -14.11
C ALA A 72 -24.80 32.17 -12.73
N GLN A 73 -23.51 31.94 -12.52
CA GLN A 73 -22.96 31.55 -11.23
C GLN A 73 -23.10 32.66 -10.17
N VAL A 74 -22.87 33.92 -10.55
CA VAL A 74 -23.12 35.07 -9.64
C VAL A 74 -24.59 35.15 -9.26
N ARG A 75 -25.50 35.04 -10.23
CA ARG A 75 -26.95 35.03 -9.97
C ARG A 75 -27.36 33.90 -9.03
N TYR A 76 -26.83 32.70 -9.25
CA TYR A 76 -27.06 31.57 -8.34
C TYR A 76 -26.65 31.92 -6.90
N TYR A 77 -25.47 32.52 -6.68
CA TYR A 77 -25.04 32.90 -5.33
C TYR A 77 -25.95 33.97 -4.69
N LEU A 78 -26.38 34.97 -5.46
CA LEU A 78 -27.32 35.98 -4.98
C LEU A 78 -28.69 35.36 -4.59
N ASP A 79 -29.23 34.46 -5.41
CA ASP A 79 -30.48 33.75 -5.13
C ASP A 79 -30.34 32.87 -3.87
N GLN A 80 -29.18 32.26 -3.63
CA GLN A 80 -28.91 31.53 -2.39
C GLN A 80 -28.88 32.46 -1.16
N GLU A 81 -28.25 33.63 -1.25
CA GLU A 81 -28.21 34.60 -0.15
C GLU A 81 -29.61 35.07 0.26
N GLU A 82 -30.47 35.39 -0.72
CA GLU A 82 -31.85 35.80 -0.47
C GLU A 82 -32.64 34.68 0.24
N LYS A 83 -32.45 33.43 -0.21
CA LYS A 83 -33.18 32.27 0.30
C LYS A 83 -32.79 31.89 1.73
N PHE A 84 -31.50 31.88 2.03
CA PHE A 84 -31.02 31.32 3.30
C PHE A 84 -30.90 32.36 4.41
N LYS A 85 -30.90 33.68 4.11
CA LYS A 85 -30.73 34.81 5.07
C LYS A 85 -29.52 34.70 6.01
N ASP A 86 -28.78 33.60 5.95
CA ASP A 86 -27.58 33.31 6.69
C ASP A 86 -26.41 33.68 5.77
N TYR A 87 -25.90 34.89 5.98
CA TYR A 87 -24.83 35.46 5.19
C TYR A 87 -23.55 34.68 5.43
N GLY A 88 -22.96 34.13 4.38
CA GLY A 88 -21.71 33.41 4.50
C GLY A 88 -20.94 33.43 3.20
N PHE A 89 -19.75 34.01 3.23
CA PHE A 89 -18.76 33.88 2.17
C PHE A 89 -18.73 32.45 1.60
N ILE A 90 -18.66 32.33 0.28
CA ILE A 90 -18.70 31.05 -0.41
C ILE A 90 -17.38 30.30 -0.13
N LYS A 91 -17.47 29.23 0.65
CA LYS A 91 -16.36 28.33 0.94
C LYS A 91 -16.27 27.29 -0.17
N GLU A 92 -15.16 27.30 -0.91
CA GLU A 92 -14.90 26.21 -1.86
C GLU A 92 -14.80 24.86 -1.13
N HIS A 93 -15.38 23.82 -1.72
CA HIS A 93 -15.29 22.46 -1.19
C HIS A 93 -13.83 21.99 -1.13
N VAL A 94 -13.39 21.54 0.05
CA VAL A 94 -12.11 20.84 0.19
C VAL A 94 -12.36 19.37 -0.08
N PRO A 95 -11.66 18.72 -1.02
CA PRO A 95 -11.80 17.28 -1.23
C PRO A 95 -11.67 16.51 0.09
N ILE A 96 -12.58 15.56 0.33
CA ILE A 96 -12.66 14.79 1.59
C ILE A 96 -11.32 14.14 1.93
N TRP A 97 -10.60 13.62 0.94
CA TRP A 97 -9.28 13.01 1.15
C TRP A 97 -8.24 14.00 1.71
N ARG A 98 -8.30 15.29 1.37
CA ARG A 98 -7.41 16.31 1.95
C ARG A 98 -7.77 16.61 3.40
N GLN A 99 -9.05 16.56 3.75
CA GLN A 99 -9.49 16.71 5.14
C GLN A 99 -9.03 15.50 5.96
N LEU A 100 -9.26 14.29 5.45
CA LEU A 100 -8.80 13.03 6.05
C LEU A 100 -7.28 13.02 6.23
N ALA A 101 -6.50 13.43 5.21
CA ALA A 101 -5.05 13.46 5.31
C ALA A 101 -4.53 14.40 6.42
N ARG A 102 -5.24 15.51 6.70
CA ARG A 102 -4.89 16.41 7.82
C ARG A 102 -5.21 15.81 9.18
N GLN A 103 -6.27 15.01 9.25
CA GLN A 103 -6.70 14.34 10.48
C GLN A 103 -5.92 13.05 10.75
N MET A 104 -5.46 12.37 9.71
CA MET A 104 -4.65 11.14 9.79
C MET A 104 -3.14 11.45 9.82
N LYS A 105 -2.72 12.52 10.49
CA LYS A 105 -1.29 12.75 10.72
C LYS A 105 -0.79 11.63 11.64
N PRO A 106 0.21 10.82 11.22
CA PRO A 106 0.73 9.76 12.06
C PRO A 106 1.28 10.37 13.36
N SER A 107 1.14 9.66 14.48
CA SER A 107 1.72 10.11 15.75
C SER A 107 3.23 10.25 15.63
N ASP A 108 3.80 11.18 16.40
CA ASP A 108 5.24 11.42 16.38
C ASP A 108 6.02 10.14 16.75
N ASP A 109 5.54 9.38 17.75
CA ASP A 109 6.03 8.03 18.11
C ASP A 109 6.08 7.07 16.91
N LEU A 110 5.03 7.08 16.08
CA LEU A 110 4.94 6.19 14.92
C LEU A 110 5.92 6.61 13.83
N SER A 111 6.06 7.91 13.63
CA SER A 111 7.03 8.48 12.69
C SER A 111 8.45 8.12 13.09
N GLU A 112 8.77 8.23 14.39
CA GLU A 112 10.07 7.89 14.96
C GLU A 112 10.36 6.38 14.91
N ALA A 113 9.41 5.55 15.32
CA ALA A 113 9.55 4.09 15.23
C ALA A 113 9.77 3.63 13.79
N ALA A 114 8.99 4.19 12.85
CA ALA A 114 9.18 3.90 11.44
C ALA A 114 10.54 4.41 10.93
N ASN A 115 11.07 5.52 11.47
CA ASN A 115 12.38 6.04 11.09
C ASN A 115 13.47 5.10 11.59
N ALA A 116 13.41 4.69 12.85
CA ALA A 116 14.33 3.74 13.44
C ALA A 116 14.36 2.40 12.67
N LEU A 117 13.18 1.87 12.28
CA LEU A 117 13.09 0.67 11.44
C LEU A 117 13.69 0.88 10.05
N TRP A 118 13.45 2.05 9.44
CA TRP A 118 14.00 2.36 8.11
C TRP A 118 15.53 2.45 8.16
N TYR A 119 16.06 3.20 9.12
CA TYR A 119 17.50 3.43 9.21
C TYR A 119 18.28 2.22 9.77
N SER A 120 17.64 1.30 10.50
CA SER A 120 18.30 0.08 10.96
C SER A 120 18.58 -0.93 9.84
N VAL A 121 17.66 -1.05 8.87
CA VAL A 121 17.77 -2.05 7.77
C VAL A 121 18.24 -1.41 6.47
N LEU A 122 17.70 -0.23 6.14
CA LEU A 122 17.84 0.43 4.84
C LEU A 122 18.45 1.83 4.96
N GLY A 123 19.17 2.12 6.05
CA GLY A 123 19.75 3.43 6.34
C GLY A 123 20.79 3.94 5.34
N ILE A 124 21.12 3.13 4.34
CA ILE A 124 21.94 3.50 3.17
C ILE A 124 21.18 4.47 2.25
N PHE A 125 19.84 4.43 2.23
CA PHE A 125 19.01 5.25 1.34
C PHE A 125 18.02 6.10 2.12
N SER A 126 17.78 7.33 1.62
CA SER A 126 16.69 8.15 2.15
C SER A 126 15.32 7.52 1.82
N ARG A 127 14.31 7.76 2.66
CA ARG A 127 12.94 7.27 2.42
C ARG A 127 12.39 7.68 1.06
N GLY A 128 12.71 8.88 0.59
CA GLY A 128 12.29 9.35 -0.74
C GLY A 128 12.93 8.55 -1.88
N GLN A 129 14.15 8.05 -1.68
CA GLN A 129 14.87 7.22 -2.66
C GLN A 129 14.39 5.77 -2.68
N ALA A 130 13.69 5.30 -1.64
CA ALA A 130 13.11 3.97 -1.55
C ALA A 130 12.31 3.57 -2.80
N ILE A 131 11.52 4.52 -3.32
CA ILE A 131 10.66 4.31 -4.49
C ILE A 131 11.51 4.00 -5.72
N TYR A 132 12.61 4.72 -5.94
CA TYR A 132 13.48 4.49 -7.09
C TYR A 132 14.25 3.18 -6.95
N VAL A 133 14.72 2.84 -5.74
CA VAL A 133 15.40 1.56 -5.47
C VAL A 133 14.45 0.39 -5.70
N SER A 134 13.22 0.48 -5.22
CA SER A 134 12.20 -0.57 -5.40
C SER A 134 11.75 -0.70 -6.86
N LEU A 135 11.58 0.41 -7.57
CA LEU A 135 11.29 0.41 -9.02
C LEU A 135 12.46 -0.20 -9.82
N GLY A 136 13.70 0.16 -9.47
CA GLY A 136 14.90 -0.43 -10.07
C GLY A 136 14.99 -1.95 -9.82
N ALA A 137 14.75 -2.40 -8.58
CA ALA A 137 14.71 -3.82 -8.25
C ALA A 137 13.61 -4.57 -9.02
N PHE A 138 12.43 -3.96 -9.17
CA PHE A 138 11.35 -4.53 -9.96
C PHE A 138 11.72 -4.67 -11.44
N VAL A 139 12.31 -3.64 -12.04
CA VAL A 139 12.78 -3.69 -13.43
C VAL A 139 13.84 -4.77 -13.60
N ILE A 140 14.79 -4.89 -12.66
CA ILE A 140 15.80 -5.96 -12.69
C ILE A 140 15.14 -7.34 -12.63
N LEU A 141 14.20 -7.56 -11.70
CA LEU A 141 13.48 -8.83 -11.58
C LEU A 141 12.64 -9.13 -12.83
N PHE A 142 11.99 -8.12 -13.42
CA PHE A 142 11.22 -8.25 -14.65
C PHE A 142 12.11 -8.67 -15.82
N LEU A 143 13.27 -8.03 -15.97
CA LEU A 143 14.26 -8.37 -16.99
C LEU A 143 14.83 -9.77 -16.77
N LEU A 144 15.15 -10.14 -15.52
CA LEU A 144 15.59 -11.50 -15.16
C LEU A 144 14.52 -12.54 -15.51
N GLY A 145 13.23 -12.22 -15.32
CA GLY A 145 12.11 -13.09 -15.67
C GLY A 145 11.90 -13.28 -17.18
N HIS A 146 12.37 -12.36 -18.01
CA HIS A 146 12.33 -12.48 -19.47
C HIS A 146 13.52 -13.25 -20.06
N ILE A 147 14.51 -13.62 -19.24
CA ILE A 147 15.61 -14.46 -19.72
C ILE A 147 15.08 -15.89 -19.88
N PRO A 148 15.15 -16.48 -21.08
CA PRO A 148 14.58 -17.81 -21.32
C PRO A 148 15.26 -18.86 -20.45
N GLU A 149 14.49 -19.54 -19.59
CA GLU A 149 14.97 -20.57 -18.67
C GLU A 149 15.68 -21.74 -19.37
N GLU A 150 15.40 -21.93 -20.66
CA GLU A 150 15.96 -23.01 -21.50
C GLU A 150 17.46 -22.87 -21.75
N LYS A 151 18.05 -21.69 -21.45
CA LYS A 151 19.50 -21.45 -21.62
C LYS A 151 20.33 -21.77 -20.38
N PHE A 152 19.73 -22.08 -19.23
CA PHE A 152 20.47 -22.28 -17.98
C PHE A 152 20.48 -23.73 -17.50
N THR A 153 21.58 -24.14 -16.86
CA THR A 153 21.67 -25.40 -16.12
C THR A 153 20.72 -25.37 -14.92
N LYS A 154 19.73 -26.26 -14.91
CA LYS A 154 18.77 -26.41 -13.82
C LYS A 154 19.31 -27.41 -12.80
N ARG A 155 19.00 -27.21 -11.51
CA ARG A 155 19.31 -28.19 -10.45
C ARG A 155 18.15 -29.17 -10.29
N CYS A 156 18.43 -30.47 -10.31
CA CYS A 156 17.41 -31.51 -10.10
C CYS A 156 16.95 -31.53 -8.64
N ASN A 157 15.64 -31.45 -8.41
CA ASN A 157 15.08 -31.51 -7.05
C ASN A 157 15.23 -32.88 -6.38
N ARG A 158 15.47 -33.96 -7.14
CA ARG A 158 15.64 -35.32 -6.58
C ARG A 158 17.09 -35.66 -6.26
N CYS A 159 18.03 -35.40 -7.16
CA CYS A 159 19.42 -35.82 -7.01
C CYS A 159 20.41 -34.66 -6.82
N GLY A 160 19.98 -33.40 -6.92
CA GLY A 160 20.87 -32.25 -6.78
C GLY A 160 21.80 -31.97 -7.96
N ASN A 161 21.89 -32.89 -8.93
CA ASN A 161 22.75 -32.71 -10.10
C ASN A 161 22.22 -31.61 -11.03
N LEU A 162 23.16 -30.89 -11.65
CA LEU A 162 22.88 -29.92 -12.69
C LEU A 162 22.52 -30.65 -13.99
N TYR A 163 21.51 -30.18 -14.69
CA TYR A 163 21.06 -30.73 -15.96
C TYR A 163 20.57 -29.63 -16.91
N TYR A 164 20.63 -29.91 -18.21
CA TYR A 164 20.18 -28.99 -19.25
C TYR A 164 18.76 -29.32 -19.73
N ALA A 165 18.50 -30.60 -20.05
CA ALA A 165 17.18 -31.10 -20.45
C ALA A 165 16.56 -31.98 -19.36
N GLY A 166 15.30 -31.72 -19.04
CA GLY A 166 14.57 -32.44 -17.99
C GLY A 166 13.06 -32.31 -18.13
N LYS A 167 12.35 -32.84 -17.14
CA LYS A 167 10.89 -32.77 -17.05
C LYS A 167 10.46 -32.29 -15.67
N MET A 168 9.18 -31.95 -15.53
CA MET A 168 8.57 -31.66 -14.24
C MET A 168 8.08 -32.97 -13.59
N SER A 169 8.21 -33.08 -12.28
CA SER A 169 7.59 -34.16 -11.50
C SER A 169 6.07 -34.04 -11.50
N GLN A 170 5.38 -35.11 -11.09
CA GLN A 170 3.94 -35.04 -10.80
C GLN A 170 3.58 -33.95 -9.78
N SER A 171 4.54 -33.58 -8.94
CA SER A 171 4.43 -32.53 -7.92
C SER A 171 4.91 -31.14 -8.40
N GLY A 172 5.21 -30.99 -9.69
CA GLY A 172 5.57 -29.71 -10.31
C GLY A 172 7.00 -29.25 -10.09
N TYR A 173 7.93 -30.15 -9.73
CA TYR A 173 9.34 -29.78 -9.50
C TYR A 173 10.25 -30.19 -10.67
N PRO A 174 11.25 -29.36 -11.00
CA PRO A 174 12.23 -29.68 -12.05
C PRO A 174 13.06 -30.93 -11.70
N MET A 175 13.13 -31.90 -12.62
CA MET A 175 13.96 -33.09 -12.50
C MET A 175 14.75 -33.39 -13.78
N CYS A 176 15.92 -33.99 -13.62
CA CYS A 176 16.70 -34.50 -14.75
C CYS A 176 16.03 -35.74 -15.36
N LEU A 177 16.32 -36.03 -16.63
CA LEU A 177 15.78 -37.18 -17.36
C LEU A 177 16.12 -38.53 -16.68
N GLN A 178 17.28 -38.64 -16.03
CA GLN A 178 17.68 -39.84 -15.28
C GLN A 178 16.73 -40.12 -14.10
N CYS A 179 16.41 -39.08 -13.32
CA CYS A 179 15.45 -39.20 -12.22
C CYS A 179 14.02 -39.45 -12.72
N HIS A 180 13.66 -38.88 -13.87
CA HIS A 180 12.36 -39.17 -14.51
C HIS A 180 12.27 -40.64 -14.92
N TRP A 181 13.31 -41.17 -15.55
CA TRP A 181 13.33 -42.56 -16.00
C TRP A 181 13.22 -43.55 -14.84
N LEU A 182 13.92 -43.27 -13.74
CA LEU A 182 13.80 -43.98 -12.47
C LEU A 182 12.36 -43.98 -11.90
N GLU A 183 11.62 -42.89 -12.09
CA GLU A 183 10.24 -42.76 -11.62
C GLU A 183 9.25 -43.56 -12.48
N THR A 184 9.49 -43.63 -13.80
CA THR A 184 8.63 -44.35 -14.74
C THR A 184 8.86 -45.87 -14.79
N LYS A 185 10.00 -46.36 -14.30
CA LYS A 185 10.34 -47.80 -14.40
C LYS A 185 9.62 -48.64 -13.34
N ALA A 186 9.14 -49.82 -13.75
CA ALA A 186 8.56 -50.80 -12.84
C ALA A 186 9.64 -51.37 -11.89
N LYS A 187 9.33 -51.47 -10.59
CA LYS A 187 10.23 -51.95 -9.51
C LYS A 187 10.91 -53.30 -9.79
N LYS A 188 10.34 -54.14 -10.67
CA LYS A 188 10.86 -55.47 -11.03
C LYS A 188 12.10 -55.44 -11.95
N GLN A 189 12.47 -54.31 -12.55
CA GLN A 189 13.62 -54.18 -13.48
C GLN A 189 14.77 -53.32 -12.90
N MET A 190 15.05 -53.45 -11.60
CA MET A 190 16.15 -52.74 -10.94
C MET A 190 17.49 -53.46 -11.16
N SER A 191 18.40 -52.82 -11.90
CA SER A 191 19.80 -53.20 -11.98
C SER A 191 20.60 -52.61 -10.80
N SER A 192 21.82 -53.10 -10.56
CA SER A 192 22.75 -52.53 -9.56
C SER A 192 23.05 -51.03 -9.77
N VAL A 193 23.03 -50.57 -11.02
CA VAL A 193 23.20 -49.16 -11.37
C VAL A 193 21.99 -48.31 -10.95
N LEU A 194 20.78 -48.90 -10.95
CA LEU A 194 19.58 -48.20 -10.51
C LEU A 194 19.48 -48.10 -8.99
N THR A 195 19.97 -49.11 -8.28
CA THR A 195 20.01 -49.08 -6.81
C THR A 195 21.03 -48.08 -6.30
N SER A 196 22.22 -47.96 -6.93
CA SER A 196 23.20 -46.93 -6.56
C SER A 196 22.67 -45.51 -6.79
N LYS A 197 21.99 -45.24 -7.91
CA LYS A 197 21.35 -43.94 -8.16
C LYS A 197 20.19 -43.63 -7.21
N ALA A 198 19.43 -44.65 -6.79
CA ALA A 198 18.39 -44.47 -5.79
C ALA A 198 18.97 -44.08 -4.42
N GLU A 199 20.13 -44.64 -4.05
CA GLU A 199 20.82 -44.30 -2.81
C GLU A 199 21.45 -42.89 -2.86
N GLU A 200 22.01 -42.46 -3.98
CA GLU A 200 22.47 -41.07 -4.21
C GLU A 200 21.32 -40.07 -4.01
N ILE A 201 20.15 -40.35 -4.58
CA ILE A 201 18.93 -39.54 -4.37
C ILE A 201 18.52 -39.50 -2.90
N ARG A 202 18.68 -40.62 -2.18
CA ARG A 202 18.32 -40.71 -0.76
C ARG A 202 19.25 -39.87 0.09
N GLN A 203 20.56 -40.00 -0.10
CA GLN A 203 21.57 -39.21 0.61
C GLN A 203 21.37 -37.71 0.38
N TYR A 204 21.22 -37.30 -0.88
CA TYR A 204 20.93 -35.90 -1.22
C TYR A 204 19.67 -35.37 -0.51
N ARG A 205 18.60 -36.16 -0.43
CA ARG A 205 17.37 -35.74 0.27
C ARG A 205 17.57 -35.57 1.77
N ILE A 206 18.35 -36.43 2.42
CA ILE A 206 18.65 -36.34 3.85
C ILE A 206 19.47 -35.07 4.12
N GLU A 207 20.52 -34.84 3.33
CA GLU A 207 21.36 -33.65 3.44
C GLU A 207 20.55 -32.38 3.20
N ASN A 208 19.78 -32.34 2.10
CA ASN A 208 18.97 -31.19 1.74
C ASN A 208 17.84 -30.93 2.76
N ALA A 209 17.26 -31.98 3.36
CA ALA A 209 16.30 -31.82 4.46
C ALA A 209 16.96 -31.19 5.69
N SER A 210 18.15 -31.65 6.07
CA SER A 210 18.89 -31.07 7.20
C SER A 210 19.28 -29.61 6.94
N PHE A 211 19.71 -29.29 5.72
CA PHE A 211 20.07 -27.94 5.32
C PHE A 211 18.85 -27.00 5.31
N THR A 212 17.74 -27.43 4.69
CA THR A 212 16.51 -26.62 4.65
C THR A 212 15.91 -26.41 6.05
N GLN A 213 16.01 -27.40 6.94
CA GLN A 213 15.59 -27.25 8.34
C GLN A 213 16.45 -26.25 9.10
N LYS A 214 17.78 -26.26 8.92
CA LYS A 214 18.68 -25.25 9.51
C LYS A 214 18.35 -23.84 9.01
N LEU A 215 18.05 -23.68 7.72
CA LEU A 215 17.66 -22.38 7.16
C LEU A 215 16.32 -21.87 7.71
N GLU A 216 15.32 -22.74 7.88
CA GLU A 216 14.06 -22.36 8.54
C GLU A 216 14.24 -21.92 9.99
N LEU A 217 15.25 -22.44 10.70
CA LEU A 217 15.58 -22.03 12.06
C LEU A 217 16.21 -20.62 12.11
N ILE A 218 17.04 -20.28 11.13
CA ILE A 218 17.68 -18.96 11.03
C ILE A 218 16.65 -17.89 10.67
N LEU A 219 15.85 -18.15 9.63
CA LEU A 219 14.83 -17.22 9.16
C LEU A 219 13.61 -17.98 8.61
N PRO A 220 12.43 -17.84 9.24
CA PRO A 220 11.21 -18.49 8.76
C PRO A 220 10.90 -18.14 7.29
N GLY A 221 10.71 -19.17 6.48
CA GLY A 221 10.49 -19.10 5.03
C GLY A 221 11.74 -19.36 4.19
N MET A 222 12.96 -19.18 4.72
CA MET A 222 14.20 -19.30 3.95
C MET A 222 14.47 -20.73 3.47
N GLY A 223 14.23 -21.75 4.30
CA GLY A 223 14.37 -23.14 3.87
C GLY A 223 13.33 -23.56 2.83
N SER A 224 12.15 -22.93 2.82
CA SER A 224 11.16 -23.12 1.75
C SER A 224 11.64 -22.58 0.40
N PHE A 225 12.39 -21.48 0.37
CA PHE A 225 13.06 -21.01 -0.84
C PHE A 225 14.16 -21.97 -1.31
N ALA A 226 14.99 -22.46 -0.38
CA ALA A 226 16.02 -23.45 -0.70
C ALA A 226 15.44 -24.78 -1.23
N ALA A 227 14.23 -25.14 -0.79
CA ALA A 227 13.46 -26.28 -1.32
C ALA A 227 12.65 -25.95 -2.59
N ASN A 228 12.88 -24.79 -3.21
CA ASN A 228 12.19 -24.29 -4.40
C ASN A 228 10.66 -24.19 -4.26
N LYS A 229 10.17 -23.91 -3.04
CA LYS A 229 8.74 -23.68 -2.71
C LYS A 229 8.50 -22.20 -2.46
N ILE A 230 8.65 -21.40 -3.53
CA ILE A 230 8.61 -19.93 -3.50
C ILE A 230 7.37 -19.41 -2.76
N PHE A 231 6.17 -19.84 -3.13
CA PHE A 231 4.93 -19.34 -2.53
C PHE A 231 4.86 -19.61 -1.01
N LYS A 232 5.29 -20.79 -0.56
CA LYS A 232 5.33 -21.13 0.87
C LYS A 232 6.39 -20.33 1.62
N GLY A 233 7.53 -20.07 0.98
CA GLY A 233 8.60 -19.22 1.52
C GLY A 233 8.12 -17.79 1.71
N VAL A 234 7.53 -17.18 0.67
CA VAL A 234 6.97 -15.83 0.72
C VAL A 234 5.94 -15.72 1.85
N MET A 235 4.94 -16.61 1.89
CA MET A 235 3.89 -16.56 2.91
C MET A 235 4.42 -16.64 4.35
N ARG A 236 5.41 -17.50 4.61
CA ARG A 236 6.01 -17.66 5.94
C ARG A 236 6.84 -16.44 6.33
N LEU A 237 7.65 -15.94 5.40
CA LEU A 237 8.48 -14.77 5.62
C LEU A 237 7.61 -13.53 5.87
N THR A 238 6.55 -13.32 5.08
CA THR A 238 5.62 -12.21 5.29
C THR A 238 4.93 -12.29 6.64
N ALA A 239 4.49 -13.49 7.07
CA ALA A 239 3.87 -13.67 8.38
C ALA A 239 4.86 -13.36 9.52
N PHE A 240 6.11 -13.79 9.38
CA PHE A 240 7.17 -13.49 10.34
C PHE A 240 7.48 -11.98 10.41
N SER A 241 7.61 -11.31 9.27
CA SER A 241 7.83 -9.86 9.20
C SER A 241 6.67 -9.08 9.82
N VAL A 242 5.42 -9.46 9.54
CA VAL A 242 4.23 -8.84 10.17
C VAL A 242 4.25 -9.06 11.68
N GLY A 243 4.57 -10.27 12.13
CA GLY A 243 4.72 -10.57 13.57
C GLY A 243 5.77 -9.70 14.26
N LEU A 244 6.95 -9.53 13.64
CA LEU A 244 8.01 -8.65 14.16
C LEU A 244 7.55 -7.19 14.24
N ILE A 245 6.86 -6.68 13.21
CA ILE A 245 6.32 -5.31 13.21
C ILE A 245 5.30 -5.14 14.34
N LEU A 246 4.41 -6.11 14.54
CA LEU A 246 3.41 -6.04 15.61
C LEU A 246 4.05 -6.05 17.00
N ILE A 247 5.09 -6.87 17.21
CA ILE A 247 5.85 -6.92 18.46
C ILE A 247 6.60 -5.59 18.69
N ALA A 248 7.31 -5.10 17.67
CA ALA A 248 8.12 -3.88 17.79
C ALA A 248 7.27 -2.61 17.98
N THR A 249 6.10 -2.53 17.35
CA THR A 249 5.22 -1.34 17.41
C THR A 249 4.11 -1.46 18.46
N GLY A 250 3.96 -2.61 19.11
CA GLY A 250 2.84 -2.91 20.00
C GLY A 250 1.47 -2.83 19.30
N GLY A 251 1.43 -2.97 17.97
CA GLY A 251 0.21 -2.82 17.16
C GLY A 251 -0.31 -1.39 17.03
N ARG A 252 0.40 -0.38 17.57
CA ARG A 252 -0.03 1.04 17.54
C ARG A 252 -0.21 1.59 16.13
N PHE A 253 0.56 1.07 15.16
CA PHE A 253 0.42 1.42 13.74
C PHE A 253 -1.01 1.22 13.25
N ILE A 254 -1.70 0.14 13.66
CA ILE A 254 -3.07 -0.16 13.21
C ILE A 254 -4.05 0.96 13.59
N PHE A 255 -3.91 1.52 14.80
CA PHE A 255 -4.79 2.58 15.29
C PHE A 255 -4.53 3.94 14.62
N SER A 256 -3.33 4.17 14.08
CA SER A 256 -3.01 5.42 13.38
C SER A 256 -3.68 5.56 12.01
N PHE A 257 -4.15 4.47 11.40
CA PHE A 257 -4.88 4.50 10.12
C PHE A 257 -6.40 4.52 10.31
N ILE A 258 -6.88 4.46 11.55
CA ILE A 258 -8.29 4.37 11.85
C ILE A 258 -8.77 5.78 12.25
N PRO A 259 -9.65 6.41 11.47
CA PRO A 259 -10.19 7.71 11.82
C PRO A 259 -10.93 7.62 13.17
N VAL A 260 -10.71 8.63 14.01
CA VAL A 260 -11.35 8.74 15.33
C VAL A 260 -12.87 8.69 15.14
N GLY A 261 -13.53 7.70 15.76
CA GLY A 261 -14.98 7.47 15.66
C GLY A 261 -15.41 6.33 14.72
N PHE A 262 -14.49 5.66 14.02
CA PHE A 262 -14.82 4.47 13.25
C PHE A 262 -14.97 3.25 14.17
N ASP A 263 -16.14 2.64 14.20
CA ASP A 263 -16.40 1.46 15.04
C ASP A 263 -15.70 0.21 14.46
N ILE A 264 -14.50 -0.06 14.96
CA ILE A 264 -13.65 -1.20 14.59
C ILE A 264 -14.32 -2.53 14.95
N SER A 265 -15.30 -2.53 15.86
CA SER A 265 -15.93 -3.76 16.35
C SER A 265 -16.64 -4.51 15.22
N GLY A 266 -17.29 -3.81 14.29
CA GLY A 266 -17.95 -4.41 13.13
C GLY A 266 -16.96 -5.09 12.18
N PHE A 267 -15.84 -4.42 11.89
CA PHE A 267 -14.80 -4.98 11.03
C PHE A 267 -14.12 -6.20 11.66
N MET A 268 -13.77 -6.13 12.94
CA MET A 268 -13.15 -7.26 13.65
C MET A 268 -14.11 -8.45 13.78
N ARG A 269 -15.41 -8.22 13.97
CA ARG A 269 -16.43 -9.27 13.92
C ARG A 269 -16.51 -9.93 12.54
N ALA A 270 -16.50 -9.14 11.47
CA ALA A 270 -16.51 -9.66 10.10
C ALA A 270 -15.26 -10.50 9.79
N VAL A 271 -14.08 -10.01 10.15
CA VAL A 271 -12.81 -10.76 10.02
C VAL A 271 -12.88 -12.06 10.82
N GLY A 272 -13.39 -12.01 12.06
CA GLY A 272 -13.59 -13.19 12.91
C GLY A 272 -14.53 -14.24 12.31
N VAL A 273 -15.65 -13.82 11.72
CA VAL A 273 -16.58 -14.72 11.02
C VAL A 273 -15.91 -15.36 9.80
N ILE A 274 -15.14 -14.58 9.03
CA ILE A 274 -14.44 -15.07 7.85
C ILE A 274 -13.35 -16.09 8.25
N THR A 275 -12.55 -15.82 9.28
CA THR A 275 -11.53 -16.77 9.75
C THR A 275 -12.16 -18.04 10.33
N LEU A 276 -13.25 -17.94 11.11
CA LEU A 276 -14.01 -19.11 11.58
C LEU A 276 -14.56 -19.93 10.41
N GLY A 277 -15.14 -19.28 9.39
CA GLY A 277 -15.62 -19.94 8.19
C GLY A 277 -14.52 -20.66 7.42
N LEU A 278 -13.35 -20.02 7.25
CA LEU A 278 -12.19 -20.63 6.59
C LEU A 278 -11.63 -21.82 7.39
N LEU A 279 -11.60 -21.74 8.72
CA LEU A 279 -11.21 -22.86 9.59
C LEU A 279 -12.21 -24.02 9.51
N TYR A 280 -13.51 -23.73 9.47
CA TYR A 280 -14.56 -24.74 9.32
C TYR A 280 -14.50 -25.44 7.96
N VAL A 281 -14.33 -24.68 6.86
CA VAL A 281 -14.16 -25.23 5.51
C VAL A 281 -12.88 -26.07 5.41
N ARG A 282 -11.78 -25.61 6.05
CA ARG A 282 -10.55 -26.40 6.13
C ARG A 282 -10.76 -27.69 6.92
N SER A 283 -11.47 -27.65 8.04
CA SER A 283 -11.84 -28.83 8.83
C SER A 283 -12.65 -29.82 7.99
N TYR A 284 -13.66 -29.34 7.26
CA TYR A 284 -14.49 -30.15 6.37
C TYR A 284 -13.69 -30.81 5.23
N LYS A 285 -12.71 -30.11 4.66
CA LYS A 285 -11.83 -30.66 3.60
C LYS A 285 -10.65 -31.48 4.14
N SER A 286 -10.48 -31.56 5.45
CA SER A 286 -9.43 -32.40 6.04
C SER A 286 -9.86 -33.87 5.92
N PRO A 287 -8.98 -34.79 5.48
CA PRO A 287 -9.31 -36.21 5.48
C PRO A 287 -9.73 -36.65 6.90
N PRO A 288 -10.71 -37.55 7.05
CA PRO A 288 -11.17 -38.00 8.35
C PRO A 288 -9.98 -38.47 9.20
N LEU A 289 -9.96 -38.06 10.47
CA LEU A 289 -8.98 -38.53 11.45
C LEU A 289 -9.01 -40.05 11.46
N LYS A 290 -7.97 -40.68 10.92
CA LYS A 290 -7.76 -42.13 11.07
C LYS A 290 -7.39 -42.38 12.52
N TYR A 291 -8.38 -42.70 13.34
CA TYR A 291 -8.14 -43.38 14.60
C TYR A 291 -7.62 -44.77 14.24
N GLY A 292 -6.37 -45.05 14.59
CA GLY A 292 -5.72 -46.31 14.28
C GLY A 292 -6.47 -47.49 14.89
N VAL A 293 -6.80 -48.46 14.03
CA VAL A 293 -6.55 -49.87 14.27
C VAL A 293 -5.48 -50.28 13.28
#